data_AF-I6D459-F1
#
_entry.id   AF-I6D459-F1
#
_cell.length_a   1.000
_cell.length_b   1.000
_cell.length_c   1.000
_cell.angle_alpha   90.00
_cell.angle_beta   90.00
_cell.angle_gamma   90.00
#
_symmetry.space_group_name_H-M   'P 1'
#
loop_
_entity.id
_entity.type
_entity.pdbx_description
1 polymer ?
#
loop_
_entity_poly.entity_id
_entity_poly.type
_entity_poly.pdbx_seq_one_letter_code
_entity_poly.pdbx_strand_id
1 'polypeptide(L)'
;MEIVDGFHRHEIGKGSSSLKLRLKGYLPVTCLEGTRNQRIAATIRHNRARGRHQITAMSEIVRELSQLGRDDNKIGKELGMDSDEVLRLKQINGLQELFADRQYSRAWTVK
;
A
#
# COMPACT_ATOMS: atom_id res chain seq x y z
N MET A 1 0.08 -11.15 -19.24
CA MET A 1 -1.04 -10.66 -18.41
C MET A 1 -0.51 -10.49 -17.00
N GLU A 2 -0.71 -9.32 -16.38
CA GLU A 2 -0.24 -9.00 -15.02
C GLU A 2 -1.45 -9.03 -14.07
N ILE A 3 -1.28 -9.59 -12.87
CA ILE A 3 -2.34 -9.63 -11.85
C ILE A 3 -2.21 -8.39 -10.98
N VAL A 4 -3.19 -7.49 -11.06
CA VAL A 4 -3.25 -6.27 -10.21
C VAL A 4 -3.85 -6.59 -8.83
N ASP A 5 -4.83 -7.48 -8.79
CA ASP A 5 -5.49 -7.90 -7.56
C ASP A 5 -6.00 -9.35 -7.68
N GLY A 6 -6.17 -10.01 -6.53
CA GLY A 6 -6.75 -11.35 -6.47
C GLY A 6 -5.76 -12.48 -6.70
N PHE A 7 -4.47 -12.26 -6.39
CA PHE A 7 -3.42 -13.26 -6.52
C PHE A 7 -3.80 -14.63 -5.92
N HIS A 8 -4.23 -14.68 -4.65
CA HIS A 8 -4.66 -15.94 -4.05
C HIS A 8 -5.90 -16.56 -4.70
N ARG A 9 -6.84 -15.75 -5.22
CA ARG A 9 -8.00 -16.28 -5.96
C ARG A 9 -7.57 -16.95 -7.26
N HIS A 10 -6.59 -16.35 -7.94
CA HIS A 10 -5.98 -16.93 -9.14
C HIS A 10 -5.24 -18.24 -8.81
N GLU A 11 -4.41 -18.25 -7.75
CA GLU A 11 -3.66 -19.45 -7.35
C GLU A 11 -4.58 -20.61 -6.94
N ILE A 12 -5.57 -20.34 -6.08
CA ILE A 12 -6.54 -21.34 -5.65
C ILE A 12 -7.40 -21.84 -6.82
N GLY A 13 -7.83 -20.93 -7.70
CA GLY A 13 -8.60 -21.28 -8.90
C GLY A 13 -7.84 -22.20 -9.86
N LYS A 14 -6.51 -22.09 -9.92
CA LYS A 14 -5.64 -22.98 -10.71
C LYS A 14 -5.37 -24.32 -10.02
N GLY A 15 -5.10 -24.31 -8.72
CA GLY A 15 -4.64 -25.49 -7.98
C GLY A 15 -5.73 -26.42 -7.46
N SER A 16 -6.98 -25.95 -7.34
CA SER A 16 -8.06 -26.73 -6.73
C SER A 16 -8.91 -27.48 -7.77
N SER A 17 -8.84 -28.82 -7.76
CA SER A 17 -9.65 -29.68 -8.63
C SER A 17 -11.17 -29.51 -8.40
N SER A 18 -11.59 -29.30 -7.14
CA SER A 18 -13.00 -29.10 -6.81
C SER A 18 -13.53 -27.77 -7.34
N LEU A 19 -12.75 -26.69 -7.25
CA LEU A 19 -13.11 -25.41 -7.83
C LEU A 19 -13.06 -25.43 -9.36
N LYS A 20 -12.10 -26.12 -9.95
CA LYS A 20 -12.02 -26.28 -11.41
C LYS A 20 -13.27 -26.94 -11.97
N LEU A 21 -13.80 -27.98 -11.31
CA LEU A 21 -15.07 -28.62 -11.69
C LEU A 21 -16.25 -27.64 -11.56
N ARG A 22 -16.36 -26.94 -10.43
CA ARG A 22 -17.45 -26.00 -10.16
C ARG A 22 -17.45 -24.80 -11.11
N LEU A 23 -16.28 -24.28 -11.45
CA LEU A 23 -16.09 -23.11 -12.31
C LEU A 23 -15.89 -23.49 -13.79
N LYS A 24 -16.02 -24.78 -14.14
CA LYS A 24 -15.80 -25.32 -15.50
C LYS A 24 -14.43 -24.97 -16.07
N GLY A 25 -13.43 -24.78 -15.22
CA GLY A 25 -12.07 -24.37 -15.60
C GLY A 25 -11.88 -22.89 -15.91
N TYR A 26 -12.89 -22.04 -15.70
CA TYR A 26 -12.80 -20.60 -15.94
C TYR A 26 -12.68 -19.79 -14.66
N LEU A 27 -12.03 -18.63 -14.74
CA LEU A 27 -11.99 -17.64 -13.67
C LEU A 27 -12.46 -16.30 -14.24
N PRO A 28 -13.50 -15.66 -13.67
CA PRO A 28 -13.91 -14.34 -14.12
C PRO A 28 -12.81 -13.33 -13.80
N VAL A 29 -12.47 -12.52 -14.79
CA VAL A 29 -11.46 -11.47 -14.68
C VAL A 29 -12.01 -10.16 -15.21
N THR A 30 -11.52 -9.05 -14.67
CA THR A 30 -11.74 -7.73 -15.22
C THR A 30 -10.42 -7.23 -15.79
N CYS A 31 -10.43 -6.83 -17.06
CA CYS A 31 -9.27 -6.21 -17.69
C CYS A 31 -9.19 -4.74 -17.26
N LEU A 32 -8.03 -4.34 -16.75
CA LEU A 32 -7.72 -2.95 -16.44
C LEU A 32 -6.87 -2.38 -17.55
N GLU A 33 -7.41 -1.38 -18.25
CA GLU A 33 -6.65 -0.57 -19.19
C GLU A 33 -5.94 0.56 -18.44
N GLY A 34 -4.70 0.84 -18.84
CA GLY A 34 -3.92 1.93 -18.25
C GLY A 34 -2.42 1.68 -18.30
N THR A 35 -1.69 2.75 -18.03
CA THR A 35 -0.24 2.75 -17.90
C THR A 35 0.24 1.88 -16.73
N ARG A 36 1.52 1.51 -16.75
CA ARG A 36 2.16 0.80 -15.62
C ARG A 36 1.95 1.51 -14.29
N ASN A 37 2.06 2.85 -14.27
CA ASN A 37 1.88 3.66 -13.07
C ASN A 37 0.45 3.57 -12.53
N GLN A 38 -0.56 3.61 -13.41
CA GLN A 38 -1.96 3.45 -13.01
C GLN A 38 -2.23 2.06 -12.41
N ARG A 39 -1.59 1.00 -12.93
CA ARG A 39 -1.71 -0.35 -12.37
C ARG A 39 -1.02 -0.51 -11.02
N ILE A 40 0.16 0.11 -10.84
CA ILE A 40 0.85 0.17 -9.55
C ILE A 40 -0.02 0.89 -8.52
N ALA A 41 -0.52 2.08 -8.85
CA ALA A 41 -1.41 2.84 -7.98
C ALA A 41 -2.69 2.07 -7.63
N ALA A 42 -3.28 1.35 -8.60
CA ALA A 42 -4.41 0.47 -8.34
C ALA A 42 -4.03 -0.66 -7.36
N THR A 43 -2.86 -1.29 -7.51
CA THR A 43 -2.39 -2.35 -6.60
C THR A 43 -2.26 -1.82 -5.16
N ILE A 44 -1.68 -0.63 -5.00
CA ILE A 44 -1.53 0.03 -3.70
C ILE A 44 -2.91 0.32 -3.09
N ARG A 45 -3.84 0.93 -3.86
CA ARG A 45 -5.22 1.21 -3.43
C ARG A 45 -5.94 -0.05 -2.96
N HIS A 46 -5.86 -1.13 -3.74
CA HIS A 46 -6.52 -2.40 -3.42
C HIS A 46 -5.95 -3.05 -2.15
N ASN A 47 -4.66 -2.92 -1.89
CA ASN A 47 -4.07 -3.45 -0.68
C ASN A 47 -4.34 -2.57 0.54
N ARG A 48 -4.36 -1.24 0.38
CA ARG A 48 -4.75 -0.28 1.42
C ARG A 48 -6.19 -0.50 1.86
N ALA A 49 -7.13 -0.59 0.91
CA ALA A 49 -8.55 -0.81 1.20
C ALA A 49 -8.83 -2.11 1.97
N ARG A 50 -7.89 -3.07 1.94
CA ARG A 50 -7.96 -4.34 2.67
C ARG A 50 -7.19 -4.34 4.00
N GLY A 51 -6.53 -3.23 4.34
CA GLY A 51 -5.66 -3.13 5.51
C GLY A 51 -4.38 -3.99 5.43
N ARG A 52 -4.01 -4.50 4.24
CA ARG A 52 -2.79 -5.31 4.09
C ARG A 52 -1.52 -4.48 4.09
N HIS A 53 -1.59 -3.25 3.58
CA HIS A 53 -0.49 -2.32 3.72
C HIS A 53 -0.56 -1.73 5.12
N GLN A 54 0.42 -2.09 5.94
CA GLN A 54 0.59 -1.49 7.26
C GLN A 54 1.02 -0.03 7.10
N ILE A 55 0.77 0.77 8.14
CA ILE A 55 1.07 2.20 8.17
C ILE A 55 2.53 2.48 7.77
N THR A 56 3.49 1.68 8.24
CA THR A 56 4.91 1.80 7.90
C THR A 56 5.20 1.58 6.41
N ALA A 57 4.64 0.53 5.81
CA ALA A 57 4.84 0.26 4.39
C ALA A 57 4.23 1.36 3.51
N MET A 58 3.10 1.92 3.93
CA MET A 58 2.47 3.04 3.24
C MET A 58 3.27 4.35 3.42
N SER A 59 3.82 4.58 4.61
CA SER A 59 4.72 5.69 4.92
C SER A 59 5.93 5.70 4.00
N GLU A 60 6.59 4.55 3.80
CA GLU A 60 7.71 4.43 2.86
C GLU A 60 7.32 4.77 1.42
N ILE A 61 6.19 4.24 0.93
CA ILE A 61 5.71 4.54 -0.42
C ILE A 61 5.47 6.05 -0.60
N VAL A 62 4.82 6.69 0.37
CA VAL A 62 4.54 8.14 0.32
C VAL A 62 5.84 8.95 0.39
N ARG A 63 6.80 8.54 1.22
CA ARG A 63 8.12 9.16 1.34
C ARG A 63 8.91 9.09 0.03
N GLU A 64 9.00 7.90 -0.57
CA GLU A 64 9.69 7.70 -1.85
C GLU A 64 9.08 8.55 -2.96
N LEU A 65 7.74 8.57 -3.07
CA LEU A 65 7.06 9.40 -4.08
C LEU A 65 7.35 10.89 -3.87
N SER A 66 7.36 11.35 -2.61
CA SER A 66 7.72 12.73 -2.28
C SER A 66 9.17 13.07 -2.62
N GLN A 67 10.12 12.15 -2.38
CA GLN A 67 11.53 12.32 -2.72
C GLN A 67 11.76 12.38 -4.24
N LEU A 68 10.91 11.68 -5.01
CA LEU A 68 10.87 11.77 -6.47
C LEU A 68 10.18 13.06 -6.98
N GLY A 69 9.81 14.00 -6.09
CA GLY A 69 9.22 15.28 -6.44
C GLY A 69 7.74 15.21 -6.85
N ARG A 70 7.01 14.15 -6.45
CA ARG A 70 5.57 14.08 -6.68
C ARG A 70 4.84 15.05 -5.76
N ASP A 71 3.89 15.80 -6.34
CA ASP A 71 2.97 16.66 -5.59
C ASP A 71 2.03 15.86 -4.69
N ASP A 72 1.75 16.40 -3.51
CA ASP A 72 0.97 15.73 -2.46
C ASP A 72 -0.48 15.49 -2.87
N ASN A 73 -1.08 16.41 -3.62
CA ASN A 73 -2.42 16.22 -4.15
C ASN A 73 -2.44 15.09 -5.18
N LYS A 74 -1.37 14.95 -5.96
CA LYS A 74 -1.23 13.87 -6.93
C LYS A 74 -1.03 12.52 -6.25
N ILE A 75 -0.23 12.46 -5.17
CA ILE A 75 -0.07 11.26 -4.33
C ILE A 75 -1.44 10.87 -3.75
N GLY A 76 -2.13 11.82 -3.12
CA GLY A 76 -3.45 11.57 -2.52
C GLY A 76 -4.47 11.06 -3.54
N LYS A 77 -4.54 11.70 -4.71
CA LYS A 77 -5.43 11.28 -5.80
C LYS A 77 -5.12 9.88 -6.34
N GLU A 78 -3.84 9.57 -6.57
CA GLU A 78 -3.44 8.28 -7.15
C GLU A 78 -3.57 7.13 -6.14
N LEU A 79 -3.27 7.37 -4.86
CA LEU A 79 -3.31 6.36 -3.79
C LEU A 79 -4.63 6.32 -3.02
N GLY A 80 -5.56 7.23 -3.33
CA GLY A 80 -6.88 7.30 -2.69
C GLY A 80 -6.83 7.73 -1.23
N MET A 81 -5.99 8.72 -0.93
CA MET A 81 -5.78 9.30 0.40
C MET A 81 -6.25 10.75 0.44
N ASP A 82 -6.65 11.22 1.62
CA ASP A 82 -6.86 12.65 1.87
C ASP A 82 -5.52 13.37 2.11
N SER A 83 -5.54 14.71 2.07
CA SER A 83 -4.32 15.53 2.23
C SER A 83 -3.65 15.33 3.59
N ASP A 84 -4.45 15.17 4.64
CA ASP A 84 -3.95 15.06 6.01
C ASP A 84 -3.34 13.68 6.27
N GLU A 85 -3.86 12.63 5.63
CA GLU A 85 -3.29 11.29 5.61
C GLU A 85 -1.93 11.29 4.91
N VAL A 86 -1.81 11.94 3.74
CA VAL A 86 -0.52 12.09 3.04
C VAL A 86 0.50 12.81 3.93
N LEU A 87 0.10 13.91 4.57
CA LEU A 87 0.97 14.67 5.46
C LEU A 87 1.42 13.84 6.67
N ARG A 88 0.49 13.13 7.33
CA ARG A 88 0.80 12.25 8.46
C ARG A 88 1.78 11.15 8.07
N LEU A 89 1.52 10.46 6.95
CA LEU A 89 2.38 9.38 6.47
C LEU A 89 3.79 9.89 6.14
N LYS A 90 3.95 11.08 5.58
CA LYS A 90 5.28 11.70 5.40
C LYS A 90 6.05 11.88 6.72
N GLN A 91 5.36 12.23 7.80
CA GLN A 91 5.98 12.59 9.08
C GLN A 91 6.41 11.38 9.91
N ILE A 92 5.76 10.22 9.73
CA ILE A 92 6.01 9.01 10.54
C ILE A 92 7.48 8.60 10.52
N ASN A 93 8.13 8.67 9.35
CA ASN A 93 9.54 8.34 9.23
C ASN A 93 10.46 9.50 9.67
N GLY A 94 10.05 10.74 9.40
CA GLY A 94 10.84 11.93 9.75
C GLY A 94 11.06 12.08 11.26
N LEU A 95 10.09 11.70 12.09
CA LEU A 95 10.25 11.68 13.55
C LEU A 95 11.22 10.59 14.01
N GLN A 96 11.12 9.39 13.44
CA GLN A 96 11.98 8.27 13.84
C GLN A 96 13.46 8.54 13.54
N GLU A 97 13.76 9.13 12.37
CA GLU A 97 15.10 9.59 12.02
C GLU A 97 15.60 10.73 12.92
N LEU A 98 14.73 11.67 13.31
CA LEU A 98 15.09 12.81 14.17
C LEU A 98 15.50 12.41 15.61
N PHE A 99 15.05 11.26 16.08
CA PHE A 99 15.27 10.78 17.44
C PHE A 99 16.16 9.53 17.52
N ALA A 100 16.64 9.01 16.39
CA ALA A 100 17.46 7.80 16.34
C ALA A 100 18.74 7.90 17.19
N ASP A 101 19.32 9.10 17.30
CA ASP A 101 20.57 9.36 18.02
C ASP A 101 20.37 9.97 19.42
N ARG A 102 19.14 10.10 19.92
CA ARG A 102 18.91 10.69 21.25
C ARG A 102 19.03 9.66 22.36
N GLN A 103 19.94 9.90 23.30
CA GLN A 103 19.91 9.23 24.61
C GLN A 103 18.71 9.75 25.40
N TYR A 104 17.72 8.88 25.62
CA TYR A 104 16.56 9.19 26.47
C TYR A 104 17.02 9.34 27.93
N SER A 105 16.58 10.42 28.59
CA SER A 105 16.78 10.57 30.03
C SER A 105 15.82 9.66 30.80
N ARG A 106 16.21 9.22 32.00
CA ARG A 106 15.31 8.50 32.91
C ARG A 106 14.23 9.46 33.40
N ALA A 107 13.09 9.46 32.72
CA ALA A 107 11.94 10.27 33.13
C ALA A 107 11.17 9.55 34.24
N TRP A 108 11.39 10.01 35.48
CA TRP A 108 10.45 10.15 36.60
C TRP A 108 11.26 10.25 37.90
N THR A 109 11.52 11.47 38.39
CA THR A 109 11.83 11.71 39.80
C THR A 109 10.53 12.06 40.49
N VAL A 110 9.93 11.07 41.17
CA VAL A 110 8.89 11.31 42.16
C VAL A 110 9.54 12.14 43.27
N LYS A 111 8.99 13.33 43.57
CA LYS A 111 9.35 14.08 44.78
C LYS A 111 8.40 13.70 45.90
#